data_AF-A0A7C7LIW4-F1
#
_entry.id   AF-A0A7C7LIW4-F1
#
_cell.length_a   1.000
_cell.length_b   1.000
_cell.length_c   1.000
_cell.angle_alpha   90.00
_cell.angle_beta   90.00
_cell.angle_gamma   90.00
#
_symmetry.space_group_name_H-M   'P 1'
#
loop_
_entity.id
_entity.type
_entity.pdbx_description
1 polymer ?
#
loop_
_entity_poly.entity_id
_entity_poly.type
_entity_poly.pdbx_seq_one_letter_code
_entity_poly.pdbx_strand_id
1 'polypeptide(L)'
;MAKLLKRLDRYRVIFDRDDNEPYLERYYLFLKNRKSFAFNITLHRILKSDLDDLHDHPWPWVTVILKGGYWEHTRAGNKPKWKGPGCVTIRSSRSLHRLELRKDQFGNEIPCWTLFCMGPKQKGWGFLTNGKWVDNSTYLQERKQIAT
;
A
#
# COMPACT_ATOMS: atom_id res chain seq x y z
N MET A 1 -1.12 17.73 -13.75
CA MET A 1 -0.09 16.93 -13.05
C MET A 1 -0.04 15.47 -13.53
N ALA A 2 -1.10 14.65 -13.40
CA ALA A 2 -1.06 13.22 -13.76
C ALA A 2 -0.62 12.95 -15.22
N LYS A 3 -1.16 13.68 -16.21
CA LYS A 3 -0.76 13.56 -17.62
C LYS A 3 0.74 13.82 -17.84
N LEU A 4 1.29 14.81 -17.16
CA LEU A 4 2.72 15.15 -17.23
C LEU A 4 3.58 14.03 -16.64
N LEU A 5 3.24 13.54 -15.44
CA LEU A 5 3.98 12.45 -14.80
C LEU A 5 3.92 11.15 -15.61
N LYS A 6 2.80 10.86 -16.29
CA LYS A 6 2.71 9.74 -17.23
C LYS A 6 3.67 9.92 -18.42
N ARG A 7 3.69 11.11 -19.04
CA ARG A 7 4.60 11.43 -20.14
C ARG A 7 6.08 11.38 -19.75
N LEU A 8 6.40 11.72 -18.51
CA LEU A 8 7.77 11.69 -17.97
C LEU A 8 8.19 10.30 -17.44
N ASP A 9 7.41 9.24 -17.70
CA ASP A 9 7.66 7.90 -17.18
C ASP A 9 7.75 7.86 -15.64
N ARG A 10 7.01 8.73 -14.96
CA ARG A 10 6.95 8.83 -13.48
C ARG A 10 5.66 8.25 -12.94
N TYR A 11 5.12 7.24 -13.61
CA TYR A 11 3.86 6.59 -13.27
C TYR A 11 3.97 5.09 -13.49
N ARG A 12 3.33 4.30 -12.63
CA ARG A 12 3.10 2.88 -12.86
C ARG A 12 1.78 2.45 -12.25
N VAL A 13 1.15 1.45 -12.85
CA VAL A 13 0.06 0.68 -12.24
C VAL A 13 0.65 -0.56 -11.58
N ILE A 14 0.25 -0.82 -10.35
CA ILE A 14 0.51 -2.06 -9.64
C ILE A 14 -0.82 -2.81 -9.66
N PHE A 15 -0.80 -4.00 -10.24
CA PHE A 15 -1.96 -4.88 -10.28
C PHE A 15 -2.04 -5.69 -8.99
N ASP A 16 -3.25 -6.12 -8.64
CA ASP A 16 -3.45 -7.09 -7.58
C ASP A 16 -2.82 -8.44 -7.97
N ARG A 17 -2.90 -9.38 -7.05
CA ARG A 17 -2.15 -10.63 -7.13
C ARG A 17 -3.02 -11.83 -7.50
N ASP A 18 -4.34 -11.63 -7.53
CA ASP A 18 -5.33 -12.69 -7.69
C ASP A 18 -5.93 -12.61 -9.10
N ASP A 19 -6.59 -11.50 -9.44
CA ASP A 19 -7.32 -11.36 -10.72
C ASP A 19 -6.58 -10.48 -11.75
N ASN A 20 -5.38 -10.00 -11.41
CA ASN A 20 -4.60 -9.05 -12.18
C ASN A 20 -5.37 -7.75 -12.49
N GLU A 21 -6.20 -7.30 -11.53
CA GLU A 21 -6.91 -6.03 -11.61
C GLU A 21 -6.05 -4.87 -11.09
N PRO A 22 -6.25 -3.62 -11.57
CA PRO A 22 -5.52 -2.47 -11.04
C PRO A 22 -5.73 -2.28 -9.53
N TYR A 23 -4.66 -2.42 -8.74
CA TYR A 23 -4.70 -2.30 -7.28
C TYR A 23 -4.23 -0.93 -6.79
N LEU A 24 -3.15 -0.40 -7.37
CA LEU A 24 -2.54 0.86 -6.94
C LEU A 24 -1.91 1.59 -8.12
N GLU A 25 -2.37 2.80 -8.39
CA GLU A 25 -1.60 3.72 -9.23
C GLU A 25 -0.54 4.44 -8.39
N ARG A 26 0.70 4.42 -8.86
CA ARG A 26 1.82 5.13 -8.21
C ARG A 26 2.41 6.17 -9.13
N TYR A 27 2.38 7.41 -8.68
CA TYR A 27 3.04 8.54 -9.32
C TYR A 27 4.27 8.92 -8.50
N TYR A 28 5.43 8.97 -9.14
CA TYR A 28 6.69 9.36 -8.50
C TYR A 28 6.81 10.88 -8.52
N LEU A 29 6.75 11.52 -7.35
CA LEU A 29 6.88 12.98 -7.24
C LEU A 29 8.34 13.39 -7.09
N PHE A 30 9.18 12.58 -6.43
CA PHE A 30 10.60 12.89 -6.22
C PHE A 30 11.60 11.96 -6.93
N LEU A 31 11.82 10.72 -6.49
CA LEU A 31 12.78 9.80 -7.13
C LEU A 31 12.07 8.57 -7.67
N LYS A 32 12.27 8.19 -8.94
CA LYS A 32 11.73 6.94 -9.48
C LYS A 32 12.60 5.73 -9.10
N ASN A 33 13.90 5.83 -9.37
CA ASN A 33 14.88 4.75 -9.22
C ASN A 33 15.78 4.96 -8.00
N ARG A 34 15.17 5.21 -6.83
CA ARG A 34 15.90 5.45 -5.59
C ARG A 34 16.64 4.18 -5.14
N LYS A 35 17.97 4.26 -5.02
CA LYS A 35 18.82 3.19 -4.46
C LYS A 35 19.17 3.42 -2.98
N SER A 36 19.76 4.57 -2.63
CA SER A 36 20.33 4.83 -1.30
C SER A 36 19.90 6.16 -0.64
N PHE A 37 19.24 7.06 -1.35
CA PHE A 37 18.84 8.38 -0.81
C PHE A 37 17.93 8.24 0.42
N ALA A 38 17.90 9.22 1.33
CA ALA A 38 17.25 9.07 2.65
C ALA A 38 15.72 8.92 2.61
N PHE A 39 15.04 9.52 1.62
CA PHE A 39 13.58 9.41 1.50
C PHE A 39 13.07 9.38 0.05
N ASN A 40 11.79 9.08 -0.13
CA ASN A 40 11.10 9.23 -1.40
C ASN A 40 9.65 9.67 -1.20
N ILE A 41 9.07 10.32 -2.20
CA ILE A 41 7.71 10.83 -2.15
C ILE A 41 6.96 10.34 -3.39
N THR A 42 5.87 9.62 -3.16
CA THR A 42 4.95 9.17 -4.19
C THR A 42 3.54 9.64 -3.89
N LEU A 43 2.77 9.90 -4.94
CA LEU A 43 1.33 10.01 -4.85
C LEU A 43 0.74 8.64 -5.21
N HIS A 44 -0.11 8.13 -4.35
CA HIS A 44 -0.81 6.86 -4.51
C HIS A 44 -2.29 7.11 -4.76
N ARG A 45 -2.86 6.37 -5.71
CA ARG A 45 -4.30 6.15 -5.83
C ARG A 45 -4.55 4.67 -5.60
N ILE A 46 -4.95 4.32 -4.38
CA ILE A 46 -5.31 2.96 -3.99
C ILE A 46 -6.68 2.69 -4.59
N LEU A 47 -6.75 1.68 -5.45
CA LEU A 47 -7.94 1.32 -6.24
C LEU A 47 -8.66 0.12 -5.66
N LYS A 48 -7.93 -0.78 -5.01
CA LYS A 48 -8.46 -2.01 -4.43
C LYS A 48 -8.00 -2.19 -2.99
N SER A 49 -8.81 -2.81 -2.14
CA SER A 49 -8.41 -3.24 -0.81
C SER A 49 -7.22 -4.21 -0.85
N ASP A 50 -6.48 -4.25 0.26
CA ASP A 50 -5.51 -5.31 0.49
C ASP A 50 -6.20 -6.66 0.71
N LEU A 51 -5.41 -7.71 0.54
CA LEU A 51 -5.75 -9.05 1.03
C LEU A 51 -5.93 -9.04 2.55
N ASP A 52 -6.60 -10.06 3.09
CA ASP A 52 -6.89 -10.15 4.52
C ASP A 52 -5.66 -10.32 5.42
N ASP A 53 -4.51 -10.71 4.86
CA ASP A 53 -3.26 -10.81 5.59
C ASP A 53 -2.62 -9.43 5.82
N LEU A 54 -2.21 -9.19 7.07
CA LEU A 54 -1.44 -8.00 7.40
C LEU A 54 -0.06 -8.06 6.74
N HIS A 55 0.42 -6.95 6.22
CA HIS A 55 1.75 -6.84 5.63
C HIS A 55 2.51 -5.64 6.18
N ASP A 56 3.82 -5.65 5.97
CA ASP A 56 4.70 -4.54 6.33
C ASP A 56 5.47 -4.00 5.11
N HIS A 57 6.37 -3.05 5.36
CA HIS A 57 7.11 -2.35 4.31
C HIS A 57 8.62 -2.39 4.55
N PRO A 58 9.44 -2.29 3.48
CA PRO A 58 10.90 -2.23 3.60
C PRO A 58 11.44 -1.00 4.35
N TRP A 59 10.60 0.03 4.52
CA TRP A 59 10.93 1.37 4.99
C TRP A 59 9.99 1.76 6.13
N PRO A 60 10.39 2.63 7.08
CA PRO A 60 9.42 3.45 7.80
C PRO A 60 8.72 4.39 6.81
N TRP A 61 7.49 4.78 7.10
CA TRP A 61 6.73 5.63 6.19
C TRP A 61 5.82 6.61 6.91
N VAL A 62 5.47 7.66 6.17
CA VAL A 62 4.43 8.62 6.52
C VAL A 62 3.41 8.62 5.40
N THR A 63 2.12 8.53 5.76
CA THR A 63 1.02 8.76 4.82
C THR A 63 0.25 10.00 5.20
N VAL A 64 -0.19 10.75 4.19
CA VAL A 64 -1.18 11.81 4.32
C VAL A 64 -2.31 11.50 3.36
N ILE A 65 -3.54 11.35 3.86
CA ILE A 65 -4.70 11.10 3.01
C ILE A 65 -5.19 12.41 2.42
N LEU A 66 -5.31 12.46 1.10
CA LEU A 66 -5.70 13.65 0.35
C LEU A 66 -7.18 13.62 -0.04
N LYS A 67 -7.71 12.45 -0.39
CA LYS A 67 -9.11 12.25 -0.80
C LYS A 67 -9.54 10.81 -0.58
N GLY A 68 -10.80 10.60 -0.23
CA GLY A 68 -11.33 9.27 0.09
C GLY A 68 -10.88 8.82 1.48
N GLY A 69 -10.60 7.54 1.64
CA GLY A 69 -10.13 6.98 2.91
C GLY A 69 -10.19 5.46 2.92
N TYR A 70 -9.73 4.87 4.01
CA TYR A 70 -9.77 3.43 4.23
C TYR A 70 -9.89 3.10 5.72
N TRP A 71 -10.34 1.89 6.01
CA TRP A 71 -10.18 1.26 7.31
C TRP A 71 -8.80 0.62 7.38
N GLU A 72 -7.97 1.06 8.32
CA GLU A 72 -6.67 0.46 8.59
C GLU A 72 -6.83 -0.61 9.66
N HIS A 73 -6.53 -1.84 9.30
CA HIS A 73 -6.38 -2.97 10.21
C HIS A 73 -4.93 -3.07 10.65
N THR A 74 -4.68 -3.33 11.93
CA THR A 74 -3.32 -3.46 12.48
C THR A 74 -3.27 -4.58 13.48
N ARG A 75 -2.10 -5.21 13.67
CA ARG A 75 -1.94 -6.34 14.61
C ARG A 75 -2.32 -6.01 16.06
N ALA A 76 -2.10 -4.77 16.48
CA ALA A 76 -2.39 -4.32 17.84
C ALA A 76 -3.84 -3.85 18.05
N GLY A 77 -4.63 -3.74 16.98
CA GLY A 77 -5.98 -3.20 17.04
C GLY A 77 -7.03 -4.31 17.04
N ASN A 78 -7.88 -4.35 18.06
CA ASN A 78 -9.03 -5.26 18.09
C ASN A 78 -10.09 -4.91 17.03
N LYS A 79 -10.08 -3.67 16.51
CA LYS A 79 -11.00 -3.19 15.48
C LYS A 79 -10.26 -2.31 14.45
N PRO A 80 -10.72 -2.28 13.19
CA PRO A 80 -10.16 -1.41 12.15
C PRO A 80 -10.41 0.06 12.49
N LYS A 81 -9.49 0.95 12.09
CA LYS A 81 -9.61 2.39 12.33
C LYS A 81 -9.79 3.15 11.02
N TRP A 82 -10.82 3.98 10.92
CA TRP A 82 -11.02 4.83 9.75
C TRP A 82 -9.92 5.87 9.63
N LYS A 83 -9.43 6.06 8.40
CA LYS A 83 -8.46 7.07 8.02
C LYS A 83 -9.03 7.83 6.82
N GLY A 84 -9.47 9.07 7.07
CA GLY A 84 -10.04 9.97 6.05
C GLY A 84 -9.09 11.11 5.66
N PRO A 85 -9.55 12.06 4.82
CA PRO A 85 -8.73 13.17 4.34
C PRO A 85 -8.13 14.01 5.48
N GLY A 86 -6.88 14.45 5.31
CA GLY A 86 -6.11 15.15 6.32
C GLY A 86 -5.46 14.24 7.38
N CYS A 87 -5.83 12.95 7.45
CA CYS A 87 -5.20 12.05 8.40
C CYS A 87 -3.74 11.80 8.04
N VAL A 88 -2.86 12.08 9.00
CA VAL A 88 -1.42 11.77 8.93
C VAL A 88 -1.13 10.52 9.75
N THR A 89 -0.45 9.56 9.17
CA THR A 89 -0.07 8.32 9.85
C THR A 89 1.43 8.07 9.69
N ILE A 90 2.11 7.84 10.81
CA ILE A 90 3.55 7.53 10.87
C ILE A 90 3.70 6.09 11.35
N ARG A 91 4.57 5.32 10.67
CA ARG A 91 4.79 3.89 10.93
C ARG A 91 6.25 3.52 10.77
N SER A 92 6.68 2.54 11.55
CA SER A 92 7.99 1.88 11.39
C SER A 92 7.91 0.82 10.30
N SER A 93 9.07 0.39 9.77
CA SER A 93 9.16 -0.70 8.77
C SER A 93 8.59 -2.04 9.25
N ARG A 94 8.43 -2.24 10.56
CA ARG A 94 7.89 -3.47 11.17
C ARG A 94 6.40 -3.37 11.50
N SER A 95 5.78 -2.22 11.20
CA SER A 95 4.35 -2.04 11.44
C SER A 95 3.56 -2.90 10.45
N LEU A 96 2.77 -3.83 10.97
CA LEU A 96 1.90 -4.70 10.18
C LEU A 96 0.52 -4.06 10.04
N HIS A 97 0.06 -3.90 8.80
CA HIS A 97 -1.25 -3.37 8.50
C HIS A 97 -1.86 -3.96 7.22
N ARG A 98 -3.17 -3.74 7.04
CA ARG A 98 -3.83 -3.87 5.74
C ARG A 98 -4.89 -2.78 5.60
N LEU A 99 -5.19 -2.41 4.38
CA LEU A 99 -6.11 -1.35 4.03
C LEU A 99 -7.38 -1.93 3.41
N GLU A 100 -8.53 -1.56 3.98
CA GLU A 100 -9.84 -1.90 3.43
C GLU A 100 -10.52 -0.62 2.96
N LEU A 101 -10.77 -0.51 1.65
CA LEU A 101 -11.43 0.64 1.06
C LEU A 101 -12.91 0.67 1.42
N ARG A 102 -13.45 1.88 1.57
CA ARG A 102 -14.89 2.07 1.72
C ARG A 102 -15.59 1.70 0.41
N LYS A 103 -16.76 1.06 0.51
CA LYS A 103 -17.62 0.78 -0.64
C LYS A 103 -18.71 1.85 -0.82
N ASP A 104 -19.15 2.07 -2.06
CA ASP A 104 -20.34 2.85 -2.37
C ASP A 104 -21.62 2.02 -2.16
N GLN A 105 -22.78 2.62 -2.44
CA GLN A 105 -24.09 1.96 -2.29
C GLN A 105 -24.29 0.75 -3.22
N PHE A 106 -23.45 0.61 -4.26
CA PHE A 106 -23.49 -0.50 -5.21
C PHE A 106 -22.42 -1.55 -4.89
N GLY A 107 -21.67 -1.38 -3.80
CA GLY A 107 -20.61 -2.30 -3.39
C GLY A 107 -19.25 -2.05 -4.05
N ASN A 108 -19.09 -0.99 -4.86
CA ASN A 108 -17.82 -0.69 -5.51
C ASN A 108 -16.87 0.01 -4.53
N GLU A 109 -15.59 -0.37 -4.58
CA GLU A 109 -14.58 0.28 -3.75
C GLU A 109 -14.31 1.71 -4.21
N ILE A 110 -14.27 2.64 -3.25
CA ILE A 110 -14.03 4.06 -3.49
C ILE A 110 -12.52 4.32 -3.36
N PRO A 111 -11.85 4.78 -4.43
CA PRO A 111 -10.41 4.98 -4.40
C PRO A 111 -9.94 5.97 -3.33
N CYS A 112 -8.81 5.65 -2.70
CA CYS A 112 -8.15 6.52 -1.73
C CYS A 112 -6.88 7.13 -2.33
N TRP A 113 -6.74 8.45 -2.20
CA TRP A 113 -5.56 9.19 -2.64
C TRP A 113 -4.69 9.54 -1.44
N THR A 114 -3.40 9.18 -1.51
CA THR A 114 -2.46 9.47 -0.43
C THR A 114 -1.15 10.03 -0.96
N LEU A 115 -0.57 10.97 -0.21
CA LEU A 115 0.86 11.25 -0.28
C LEU A 115 1.58 10.22 0.58
N PHE A 116 2.51 9.47 -0.01
CA PHE A 116 3.25 8.40 0.64
C PHE A 116 4.74 8.73 0.64
N CYS A 117 5.27 8.95 1.84
CA CYS A 117 6.67 9.28 2.06
C CYS A 117 7.39 8.07 2.66
N MET A 118 8.37 7.54 1.93
CA MET A 118 9.20 6.40 2.35
C MET A 118 10.51 6.91 2.96
N GLY A 119 10.88 6.42 4.14
CA GLY A 119 12.21 6.63 4.73
C GLY A 119 13.29 5.70 4.15
N PRO A 120 14.47 5.54 4.79
CA PRO A 120 15.58 4.67 4.33
C PRO A 120 15.22 3.18 4.40
N LYS A 121 15.75 2.37 3.47
CA LYS A 121 15.45 0.93 3.43
C LYS A 121 16.10 0.26 4.62
N GLN A 122 15.32 -0.48 5.40
CA GLN A 122 15.79 -1.15 6.61
C GLN A 122 15.78 -2.67 6.47
N LYS A 123 14.87 -3.23 5.66
CA LYS A 123 14.70 -4.68 5.52
C LYS A 123 13.98 -5.07 4.22
N GLY A 124 13.72 -6.36 4.04
CA GLY A 124 12.70 -6.86 3.10
C GLY A 124 11.27 -6.58 3.60
N TRP A 125 10.27 -7.13 2.93
CA TRP A 125 8.87 -6.96 3.29
C TRP A 125 8.10 -8.26 3.09
N GLY A 126 6.99 -8.41 3.80
CA GLY A 126 6.26 -9.66 3.84
C GLY A 126 4.93 -9.57 4.55
N PHE A 127 4.32 -10.73 4.74
CA PHE A 127 2.95 -10.91 5.24
C PHE A 127 2.97 -11.67 6.56
N LEU A 128 1.97 -11.43 7.40
CA LEU A 128 1.72 -12.19 8.61
C LEU A 128 0.66 -13.25 8.33
N THR A 129 1.08 -14.51 8.25
CA THR A 129 0.21 -15.67 8.04
C THR A 129 0.30 -16.62 9.22
N ASN A 130 -0.84 -17.04 9.77
CA ASN A 130 -0.88 -17.97 10.92
C ASN A 130 0.04 -17.55 12.07
N GLY A 131 0.12 -16.23 12.33
CA GLY A 131 0.97 -15.64 13.36
C GLY A 131 2.47 -15.57 13.06
N LYS A 132 2.92 -16.03 11.88
CA LYS A 132 4.31 -16.00 11.44
C LYS A 132 4.51 -15.01 10.30
N TRP A 133 5.64 -14.31 10.31
CA TRP A 133 6.01 -13.45 9.20
C TRP A 133 6.64 -14.29 8.08
N VAL A 134 6.14 -14.12 6.85
CA VAL A 134 6.59 -14.82 5.65
C VAL A 134 7.04 -13.78 4.63
N ASP A 135 8.20 -14.00 4.01
CA ASP A 135 8.69 -13.11 2.97
C ASP A 135 7.69 -13.04 1.81
N ASN A 136 7.53 -11.84 1.24
CA ASN A 136 6.59 -11.63 0.15
C ASN A 136 6.77 -12.60 -1.03
N SER A 137 8.00 -12.98 -1.37
CA SER A 137 8.23 -13.89 -2.49
C SER A 137 7.67 -15.29 -2.23
N THR A 138 7.97 -15.84 -1.05
CA THR A 138 7.47 -17.13 -0.58
C THR A 138 5.94 -17.12 -0.45
N TYR A 139 5.39 -16.11 0.24
CA TYR A 139 3.94 -15.99 0.43
C TYR A 139 3.17 -15.98 -0.90
N LEU A 140 3.67 -15.22 -1.89
CA LEU A 140 3.03 -15.12 -3.20
C LEU A 140 3.15 -16.41 -4.02
N GLN A 141 4.24 -17.16 -3.85
CA GLN A 141 4.42 -18.45 -4.50
C GLN A 141 3.44 -19.50 -3.93
N GLU A 142 3.33 -19.57 -2.61
CA GLU A 142 2.42 -20.48 -1.91
C GLU A 142 0.95 -20.20 -2.25
N ARG A 143 0.53 -18.93 -2.27
CA ARG A 143 -0.84 -18.57 -2.65
C ARG A 143 -1.22 -19.00 -4.06
N LYS A 144 -0.30 -18.89 -5.03
CA LYS A 144 -0.55 -19.33 -6.41
C LYS A 144 -0.78 -20.84 -6.49
N GLN A 145 -0.05 -21.62 -5.71
CA GLN A 145 -0.18 -23.08 -5.69
C GLN A 145 -1.52 -23.52 -5.10
N ILE A 146 -2.08 -22.78 -4.14
CA ILE A 146 -3.40 -23.09 -3.54
C ILE A 146 -4.55 -22.74 -4.49
N ALA A 147 -4.37 -21.74 -5.35
CA ALA A 147 -5.39 -21.29 -6.31
C ALA A 147 -5.43 -22.13 -7.60
N THR A 148 -4.53 -23.10 -7.76
CA THR A 148 -4.44 -24.02 -8.91
C THR A 148 -4.98 -25.39 -8.54
#